data_AF-A0A2C9W0T1-F1
#
_entry.id   AF-A0A2C9W0T1-F1
#
_cell.length_a   1.000
_cell.length_b   1.000
_cell.length_c   1.000
_cell.angle_alpha   90.00
_cell.angle_beta   90.00
_cell.angle_gamma   90.00
#
_symmetry.space_group_name_H-M   'P 1'
#
loop_
_entity.id
_entity.type
_entity.pdbx_description
1 polymer ?
#
loop_
_entity_poly.entity_id
_entity_poly.type
_entity_poly.pdbx_seq_one_letter_code
_entity_poly.pdbx_strand_id
1 'polypeptide(L)'
;MEVHHNGHAASSTAVRDTETALYTALWHACAGPFVTVPRAGELVFYFPQGHIEQVEASENQAVGQQRPIYNIPWKILCRVINVQLKVDPGTDEVFAQVTLFPQSNQDENTVEYEPPPPPPRFHVRSFSKKLTASDTSTYGGLSVLKRHAEECLPPLDMSSEPVMRELIAKDLHGNDWRFQHIFRGQPKRHLLTSGWSGFVSSKRLVPGDTFVFLRDDNGGIGVGVRRGMIEQSNDPIHLNGVATAWEAISSGSTLFTVHHRPRFTGTIMRIEDIDPLRWRESKWRCLEMG
;
A
#
# COMPACT_ATOMS: atom_id res chain seq x y z
N MET A 1 -1.68 45.59 28.64
CA MET A 1 -2.28 44.31 28.24
C MET A 1 -2.66 44.44 26.78
N GLU A 2 -1.99 43.71 25.90
CA GLU A 2 -2.62 42.87 24.88
C GLU A 2 -1.50 42.18 24.11
N VAL A 3 -1.52 40.85 24.19
CA VAL A 3 -0.57 39.96 23.55
C VAL A 3 -1.30 39.38 22.35
N HIS A 4 -1.00 39.87 21.15
CA HIS A 4 -1.34 39.17 19.91
C HIS A 4 -0.11 38.33 19.53
N HIS A 5 -0.25 37.01 19.42
CA HIS A 5 0.47 36.11 18.48
C HIS A 5 -0.05 34.66 18.62
N ASN A 6 0.02 33.87 17.53
CA ASN A 6 -0.18 32.40 17.40
C ASN A 6 -1.46 31.81 16.76
N GLY A 7 -2.12 32.49 15.82
CA GLY A 7 -3.22 31.87 15.04
C GLY A 7 -2.83 31.08 13.78
N HIS A 8 -1.76 31.47 13.07
CA HIS A 8 -1.53 31.01 11.69
C HIS A 8 -0.69 29.72 11.56
N ALA A 9 0.31 29.51 12.43
CA ALA A 9 1.19 28.33 12.35
C ALA A 9 0.49 27.03 12.77
N ALA A 10 -0.47 27.09 13.69
CA ALA A 10 -1.22 25.92 14.16
C ALA A 10 -2.16 25.37 13.07
N SER A 11 -2.76 26.26 12.26
CA SER A 11 -3.67 25.87 11.17
C SER A 11 -2.94 25.17 10.03
N SER A 12 -1.72 25.59 9.67
CA SER A 12 -0.94 24.94 8.60
C SER A 12 -0.45 23.55 8.98
N THR A 13 -0.06 23.35 10.25
CA THR A 13 0.39 22.05 10.74
C THR A 13 -0.77 21.05 10.78
N ALA A 14 -1.93 21.46 11.30
CA ALA A 14 -3.12 20.62 11.34
C ALA A 14 -3.58 20.16 9.94
N VAL A 15 -3.56 21.06 8.95
CA VAL A 15 -3.88 20.70 7.55
C VAL A 15 -2.89 19.68 7.00
N ARG A 16 -1.59 19.89 7.23
CA ARG A 16 -0.54 18.96 6.78
C ARG A 16 -0.66 17.59 7.43
N ASP A 17 -1.05 17.54 8.70
CA ASP A 17 -1.28 16.30 9.43
C ASP A 17 -2.48 15.53 8.88
N THR A 18 -3.57 16.24 8.54
CA THR A 18 -4.75 15.62 7.91
C THR A 18 -4.47 15.07 6.51
N GLU A 19 -3.72 15.81 5.67
CA GLU A 19 -3.34 15.34 4.34
C GLU A 19 -2.43 14.11 4.41
N THR A 20 -1.49 14.11 5.36
CA THR A 20 -0.61 12.96 5.63
C THR A 20 -1.42 11.75 6.10
N ALA A 21 -2.38 11.94 7.01
CA ALA A 21 -3.24 10.86 7.49
C ALA A 21 -4.13 10.28 6.37
N LEU A 22 -4.70 11.14 5.53
CA LEU A 22 -5.49 10.74 4.36
C LEU A 22 -4.62 9.94 3.36
N TYR A 23 -3.40 10.41 3.08
CA TYR A 23 -2.44 9.72 2.24
C TYR A 23 -2.12 8.32 2.78
N THR A 24 -1.78 8.22 4.07
CA THR A 24 -1.47 6.94 4.72
C THR A 24 -2.65 5.98 4.65
N ALA A 25 -3.87 6.45 4.95
CA ALA A 25 -5.06 5.62 4.89
C ALA A 25 -5.38 5.14 3.46
N LEU A 26 -5.22 6.03 2.47
CA LEU A 26 -5.39 5.68 1.06
C LEU A 26 -4.34 4.66 0.59
N TRP A 27 -3.08 4.83 1.00
CA TRP A 27 -1.99 3.90 0.68
C TRP A 27 -2.31 2.48 1.18
N HIS A 28 -2.76 2.36 2.43
CA HIS A 28 -3.17 1.07 2.99
C HIS A 28 -4.39 0.47 2.27
N ALA A 29 -5.38 1.30 1.90
CA ALA A 29 -6.53 0.84 1.14
C ALA A 29 -6.15 0.31 -0.26
N CYS A 30 -5.15 0.93 -0.91
CA CYS A 30 -4.58 0.48 -2.18
C CYS A 30 -3.75 -0.79 -2.03
N ALA A 31 -2.97 -0.91 -0.94
CA ALA A 31 -2.18 -2.11 -0.64
C ALA A 31 -3.08 -3.33 -0.42
N GLY A 32 -4.25 -3.12 0.21
CA GLY A 32 -5.25 -4.13 0.46
C GLY A 32 -5.36 -4.51 1.93
N PRO A 33 -6.45 -5.20 2.32
CA PRO A 33 -6.84 -5.37 3.72
C PRO A 33 -5.91 -6.26 4.55
N PHE A 34 -5.02 -7.02 3.91
CA PHE A 34 -4.10 -7.96 4.56
C PHE A 34 -2.66 -7.45 4.62
N VAL A 35 -2.40 -6.22 4.16
CA VAL A 35 -1.05 -5.65 4.16
C VAL A 35 -0.80 -4.88 5.45
N THR A 36 0.25 -5.28 6.16
CA THR A 36 0.76 -4.57 7.33
C THR A 36 2.19 -4.12 7.07
N VAL A 37 2.51 -2.89 7.48
CA VAL A 37 3.86 -2.33 7.41
C VAL A 37 4.29 -2.03 8.85
N PRO A 38 5.51 -2.38 9.29
CA PRO A 38 5.95 -2.09 10.64
C PRO A 38 6.07 -0.58 10.87
N ARG A 39 6.15 -0.15 12.12
CA ARG A 39 6.32 1.25 12.50
C ARG A 39 7.78 1.53 12.85
N ALA A 40 8.20 2.78 12.65
CA ALA A 40 9.50 3.24 13.14
C ALA A 40 9.62 3.02 14.66
N GLY A 41 10.77 2.50 15.10
CA GLY A 41 11.04 2.10 16.47
C GLY A 41 10.75 0.65 16.80
N GLU A 42 9.91 -0.04 16.01
CA GLU A 42 9.58 -1.46 16.25
C GLU A 42 10.78 -2.38 16.00
N LEU A 43 10.78 -3.53 16.68
CA LEU A 43 11.68 -4.65 16.40
C LEU A 43 11.00 -5.61 15.43
N VAL A 44 11.72 -6.03 14.41
CA VAL A 44 11.22 -6.93 13.37
C VAL A 44 12.27 -7.98 13.03
N PHE A 45 11.81 -9.15 12.58
CA PHE A 45 12.68 -10.11 11.92
C PHE A 45 12.70 -9.84 10.42
N TYR A 46 13.89 -9.59 9.89
CA TYR A 46 14.16 -9.60 8.46
C TYR A 46 14.53 -11.01 8.01
N PHE A 47 13.86 -11.50 6.97
CA PHE A 47 14.08 -12.82 6.37
C PHE A 47 14.75 -12.65 5.00
N PRO A 48 16.08 -12.88 4.88
CA PRO A 48 16.78 -12.73 3.60
C PRO A 48 16.18 -13.61 2.49
N GLN A 49 15.73 -14.83 2.84
CA GLN A 49 15.10 -15.76 1.90
C GLN A 49 13.87 -15.13 1.21
N GLY A 50 13.00 -14.46 1.96
CA GLY A 50 11.83 -13.80 1.40
C GLY A 50 12.14 -12.58 0.55
N HIS A 51 13.20 -11.83 0.90
CA HIS A 51 13.67 -10.72 0.09
C HIS A 51 14.24 -11.21 -1.25
N ILE A 52 15.05 -12.28 -1.23
CA ILE A 52 15.56 -12.91 -2.46
C ILE A 52 14.40 -13.37 -3.34
N GLU A 53 13.40 -14.03 -2.77
CA GLU A 53 12.23 -14.48 -3.52
C GLU A 53 11.48 -13.32 -4.19
N GLN A 54 11.32 -12.19 -3.49
CA GLN A 54 10.68 -11.00 -4.06
C GLN A 54 11.50 -10.39 -5.20
N VAL A 55 12.84 -10.39 -5.10
CA VAL A 55 13.74 -9.93 -6.15
C VAL A 55 13.68 -10.87 -7.37
N GLU A 56 13.75 -12.19 -7.14
CA GLU A 56 13.65 -13.20 -8.20
C GLU A 56 12.30 -13.15 -8.92
N ALA A 57 11.20 -12.87 -8.20
CA ALA A 57 9.88 -12.70 -8.81
C ALA A 57 9.76 -11.46 -9.73
N SER A 58 10.70 -10.52 -9.63
CA SER A 58 10.75 -9.31 -10.47
C SER A 58 11.74 -9.40 -11.64
N GLU A 59 12.76 -10.26 -11.52
CA GLU A 59 13.72 -10.52 -12.59
C GLU A 59 13.27 -11.77 -13.35
N ASN A 60 12.65 -11.59 -14.52
CA ASN A 60 12.32 -12.72 -15.41
C ASN A 60 13.57 -13.51 -15.79
N GLN A 61 13.79 -14.63 -15.09
CA GLN A 61 14.76 -15.69 -15.38
C GLN A 61 16.24 -15.26 -15.56
N ALA A 62 16.99 -15.23 -14.47
CA ALA A 62 18.41 -15.60 -14.52
C ALA A 62 18.57 -17.11 -14.30
N VAL A 63 18.13 -17.92 -15.27
CA VAL A 63 18.47 -19.36 -15.31
C VAL A 63 19.97 -19.47 -15.54
N GLY A 64 20.70 -20.00 -14.55
CA GLY A 64 22.09 -20.46 -14.72
C GLY A 64 23.20 -19.66 -14.05
N GLN A 65 22.92 -18.54 -13.36
CA GLN A 65 23.94 -17.89 -12.52
C GLN A 65 24.11 -18.69 -11.22
N GLN A 66 25.34 -19.10 -10.90
CA GLN A 66 25.66 -19.66 -9.58
C GLN A 66 25.29 -18.63 -8.52
N ARG A 67 24.18 -18.87 -7.82
CA ARG A 67 23.72 -18.02 -6.72
C ARG A 67 24.82 -17.98 -5.65
N PRO A 68 25.32 -16.80 -5.24
CA PRO A 68 26.32 -16.73 -4.19
C PRO A 68 25.76 -17.38 -2.92
N ILE A 69 26.55 -18.29 -2.33
CA ILE A 69 26.22 -18.84 -1.02
C ILE A 69 26.64 -17.78 -0.01
N TYR A 70 25.70 -16.94 0.39
CA TYR A 70 25.91 -16.04 1.50
C TYR A 70 25.71 -16.84 2.81
N ASN A 71 26.70 -16.84 3.71
CA ASN A 71 26.57 -17.46 5.03
C ASN A 71 25.75 -16.57 5.97
N ILE A 72 24.50 -16.26 5.60
CA ILE A 72 23.60 -15.37 6.35
C ILE A 72 22.71 -16.20 7.26
N PRO A 73 22.43 -15.74 8.49
CA PRO A 73 21.31 -16.26 9.27
C PRO A 73 19.99 -16.17 8.50
N TRP A 74 19.11 -17.16 8.66
CA TRP A 74 17.80 -17.20 7.99
C TRP A 74 16.81 -16.14 8.51
N LYS A 75 17.05 -15.60 9.71
CA LYS A 75 16.37 -14.43 10.27
C LYS A 75 17.38 -13.49 10.93
N ILE A 76 17.11 -12.20 10.89
CA ILE A 76 17.91 -11.17 11.55
C ILE A 76 16.97 -10.25 12.32
N LEU A 77 17.20 -10.09 13.63
CA LEU A 77 16.52 -9.12 14.46
C LEU A 77 17.01 -7.71 14.11
N CYS A 78 16.10 -6.84 13.70
CA CYS A 78 16.37 -5.48 13.29
C CYS A 78 15.46 -4.50 14.03
N ARG A 79 15.95 -3.29 14.26
CA ARG A 79 15.11 -2.14 14.61
C ARG A 79 14.73 -1.40 13.33
N VAL A 80 13.46 -1.03 13.24
CA VAL A 80 12.95 -0.19 12.15
C VAL A 80 13.34 1.26 12.41
N ILE A 81 14.18 1.82 11.55
CA ILE A 81 14.66 3.20 11.69
C ILE A 81 13.73 4.17 10.97
N ASN A 82 13.22 3.79 9.80
CA ASN A 82 12.34 4.63 9.01
C ASN A 82 11.43 3.80 8.11
N VAL A 83 10.25 4.33 7.83
CA VAL A 83 9.27 3.75 6.90
C VAL A 83 8.73 4.86 6.01
N GLN A 84 8.85 4.67 4.71
CA GLN A 84 8.26 5.55 3.71
C GLN A 84 7.27 4.77 2.86
N LEU A 85 6.00 5.15 2.95
CA LEU A 85 4.94 4.65 2.08
C LEU A 85 5.02 5.40 0.74
N LYS A 86 5.19 4.67 -0.35
CA LYS A 86 5.40 5.23 -1.69
C LYS A 86 4.47 4.59 -2.71
N VAL A 87 4.30 5.29 -3.83
CA VAL A 87 3.59 4.80 -5.00
C VAL A 87 4.52 4.90 -6.20
N ASP A 88 4.50 3.89 -7.05
CA ASP A 88 5.26 3.88 -8.29
C ASP A 88 4.63 4.86 -9.30
N PRO A 89 5.39 5.81 -9.86
CA PRO A 89 4.86 6.86 -10.73
C PRO A 89 4.37 6.35 -12.09
N GLY A 90 4.82 5.18 -12.54
CA GLY A 90 4.43 4.61 -13.82
C GLY A 90 3.23 3.67 -13.73
N THR A 91 3.09 2.97 -12.61
CA THR A 91 2.15 1.84 -12.47
C THR A 91 1.04 2.07 -11.45
N ASP A 92 1.16 3.09 -10.59
CA ASP A 92 0.33 3.32 -9.40
C ASP A 92 0.42 2.18 -8.35
N GLU A 93 1.43 1.31 -8.46
CA GLU A 93 1.64 0.25 -7.47
C GLU A 93 2.22 0.84 -6.17
N VAL A 94 1.62 0.48 -5.05
CA VAL A 94 2.08 0.90 -3.73
C VAL A 94 3.21 0.00 -3.21
N PHE A 95 4.22 0.61 -2.60
CA PHE A 95 5.32 -0.11 -1.94
C PHE A 95 5.81 0.66 -0.70
N ALA A 96 6.36 -0.08 0.26
CA ALA A 96 6.93 0.50 1.47
C ALA A 96 8.46 0.39 1.42
N GLN A 97 9.15 1.51 1.59
CA GLN A 97 10.59 1.53 1.80
C GLN A 97 10.86 1.52 3.30
N VAL A 98 11.50 0.45 3.78
CA VAL A 98 11.76 0.23 5.21
C VAL A 98 13.27 0.23 5.43
N THR A 99 13.76 1.14 6.27
CA THR A 99 15.16 1.20 6.68
C THR A 99 15.34 0.47 7.99
N LEU A 100 16.27 -0.49 8.02
CA LEU A 100 16.51 -1.40 9.12
C LEU A 100 17.93 -1.23 9.67
N PHE A 101 18.06 -1.43 10.98
CA PHE A 101 19.33 -1.51 11.68
C PHE A 101 19.45 -2.86 12.41
N PRO A 102 20.39 -3.74 12.03
CA PRO A 102 20.62 -5.01 12.72
C PRO A 102 20.93 -4.79 14.20
N GLN A 103 20.29 -5.55 15.10
CA GLN A 103 20.65 -5.51 16.51
C GLN A 103 21.93 -6.31 16.77
N SER A 104 22.82 -5.83 17.64
CA SER A 104 24.02 -6.58 18.02
C SER A 104 23.68 -7.86 18.79
N ASN A 105 22.59 -7.82 19.58
CA ASN A 105 22.04 -9.00 20.24
C ASN A 105 20.86 -9.55 19.41
N GLN A 106 20.96 -10.82 19.04
CA GLN A 106 19.98 -11.53 18.21
C GLN A 106 19.02 -12.41 19.04
N ASP A 107 19.19 -12.47 20.36
CA ASP A 107 18.27 -13.18 21.27
C ASP A 107 17.08 -12.29 21.65
N GLU A 108 15.93 -12.60 21.05
CA GLU A 108 14.65 -11.93 21.27
C GLU A 108 14.24 -11.85 22.74
N ASN A 109 14.60 -12.85 23.57
CA ASN A 109 14.19 -12.91 24.97
C ASN A 109 14.94 -11.93 25.87
N THR A 110 16.02 -11.33 25.37
CA THR A 110 16.92 -10.47 26.14
C THR A 110 16.80 -9.00 25.80
N VAL A 111 16.02 -8.66 24.77
CA VAL A 111 15.81 -7.27 24.35
C VAL A 111 14.53 -6.75 24.97
N GLU A 112 14.65 -5.79 25.91
CA GLU A 112 13.48 -5.08 26.42
C GLU A 112 12.81 -4.30 25.28
N TYR A 113 11.54 -4.65 25.02
CA TYR A 113 10.74 -4.05 23.97
C TYR A 113 9.55 -3.32 24.57
N GLU A 114 9.58 -1.99 24.49
CA GLU A 114 8.39 -1.16 24.67
C GLU A 114 7.82 -0.82 23.29
N PRO A 115 6.61 -1.30 22.95
CA PRO A 115 6.00 -0.98 21.68
C PRO A 115 5.70 0.52 21.59
N PRO A 116 5.90 1.15 20.41
CA PRO A 116 5.52 2.54 20.25
C PRO A 116 4.00 2.70 20.44
N PRO A 117 3.56 3.84 21.01
CA PRO A 117 2.15 4.09 21.24
C PRO A 117 1.36 3.93 19.93
N PRO A 118 0.12 3.42 19.98
CA PRO A 118 -0.69 3.25 18.78
C PRO A 118 -0.85 4.62 18.10
N PRO A 119 -0.78 4.66 16.75
CA PRO A 119 -1.02 5.91 16.05
C PRO A 119 -2.44 6.43 16.36
N PRO A 120 -2.66 7.75 16.31
CA PRO A 120 -4.00 8.31 16.44
C PRO A 120 -4.95 7.66 15.44
N ARG A 121 -6.17 7.34 15.88
CA ARG A 121 -7.18 6.79 14.98
C ARG A 121 -7.62 7.86 14.01
N PHE A 122 -7.33 7.66 12.73
CA PHE A 122 -7.88 8.45 11.65
C PHE A 122 -9.05 7.69 11.03
N HIS A 123 -10.28 8.18 11.25
CA HIS A 123 -11.46 7.48 10.79
C HIS A 123 -11.76 7.82 9.33
N VAL A 124 -11.99 6.77 8.54
CA VAL A 124 -12.22 6.86 7.11
C VAL A 124 -13.31 5.88 6.72
N ARG A 125 -14.13 6.27 5.74
CA ARG A 125 -15.09 5.40 5.07
C ARG A 125 -14.54 5.09 3.69
N SER A 126 -14.42 3.82 3.35
CA SER A 126 -13.82 3.41 2.09
C SER A 126 -14.54 2.25 1.44
N PHE A 127 -14.43 2.17 0.13
CA PHE A 127 -14.82 0.99 -0.62
C PHE A 127 -13.81 0.69 -1.71
N SER A 128 -13.72 -0.59 -2.05
CA SER A 128 -12.94 -1.09 -3.18
C SER A 128 -13.87 -1.81 -4.14
N LYS A 129 -13.82 -1.46 -5.42
CA LYS A 129 -14.63 -2.07 -6.46
C LYS A 129 -13.75 -2.63 -7.57
N LYS A 130 -13.86 -3.94 -7.81
CA LYS A 130 -13.31 -4.58 -9.01
C LYS A 130 -14.07 -4.08 -10.24
N LEU A 131 -13.33 -3.58 -11.22
CA LEU A 131 -13.85 -2.95 -12.42
C LEU A 131 -14.31 -4.01 -13.41
N THR A 132 -15.50 -3.82 -13.98
CA THR A 132 -16.04 -4.64 -15.06
C THR A 132 -15.72 -4.03 -16.43
N ALA A 133 -15.97 -4.77 -17.52
CA ALA A 133 -15.83 -4.27 -18.88
C ALA A 133 -16.67 -3.00 -19.15
N SER A 134 -17.84 -2.87 -18.53
CA SER A 134 -18.66 -1.65 -18.69
C SER A 134 -18.05 -0.45 -17.98
N ASP A 135 -17.41 -0.67 -16.83
CA ASP A 135 -16.77 0.40 -16.07
C ASP A 135 -15.55 0.96 -16.82
N THR A 136 -14.80 0.16 -17.57
CA THR A 136 -13.62 0.62 -18.31
C THR A 136 -13.92 1.03 -19.76
N SER A 137 -15.19 1.09 -20.16
CA SER A 137 -15.58 1.47 -21.52
C SER A 137 -15.48 2.99 -21.74
N THR A 138 -15.11 3.42 -22.95
CA THR A 138 -14.84 4.84 -23.29
C THR A 138 -15.98 5.80 -22.95
N TYR A 139 -17.22 5.34 -23.08
CA TYR A 139 -18.43 6.14 -22.83
C TYR A 139 -19.16 5.72 -21.54
N GLY A 140 -18.60 4.75 -20.82
CA GLY A 140 -19.16 4.23 -19.57
C GLY A 140 -18.91 5.15 -18.39
N GLY A 141 -19.71 4.95 -17.34
CA GLY A 141 -19.45 5.49 -16.00
C GLY A 141 -19.19 4.35 -15.02
N LEU A 142 -18.61 4.67 -13.86
CA LEU A 142 -18.46 3.70 -12.78
C LEU A 142 -19.81 3.47 -12.09
N SER A 143 -20.30 2.22 -12.10
CA SER A 143 -21.48 1.87 -11.30
C SER A 143 -21.13 1.65 -9.83
N VAL A 144 -21.60 2.51 -8.92
CA VAL A 144 -21.32 2.37 -7.48
C VAL A 144 -22.43 1.54 -6.83
N LEU A 145 -22.06 0.51 -6.07
CA LEU A 145 -23.02 -0.30 -5.30
C LEU A 145 -23.76 0.60 -4.30
N LYS A 146 -25.07 0.38 -4.12
CA LYS A 146 -25.91 1.18 -3.22
C LYS A 146 -25.29 1.34 -1.82
N ARG A 147 -24.87 0.23 -1.20
CA ARG A 147 -24.20 0.24 0.12
C ARG A 147 -22.95 1.13 0.16
N HIS A 148 -22.11 1.07 -0.87
CA HIS A 148 -20.88 1.88 -0.91
C HIS A 148 -21.20 3.36 -1.10
N ALA A 149 -22.24 3.68 -1.87
CA ALA A 149 -22.68 5.06 -2.05
C ALA A 149 -23.24 5.65 -0.77
N GLU A 150 -24.09 4.90 -0.05
CA GLU A 150 -24.72 5.34 1.21
C GLU A 150 -23.69 5.50 2.34
N GLU A 151 -22.68 4.63 2.40
CA GLU A 151 -21.67 4.67 3.46
C GLU A 151 -20.55 5.68 3.15
N CYS A 152 -20.02 5.70 1.93
CA CYS A 152 -18.74 6.35 1.65
C CYS A 152 -18.88 7.70 0.92
N LEU A 153 -19.87 7.86 0.03
CA LEU A 153 -19.98 9.08 -0.76
C LEU A 153 -20.63 10.22 0.06
N PRO A 154 -20.29 11.49 -0.22
CA PRO A 154 -21.06 12.60 0.31
C PRO A 154 -22.54 12.50 -0.09
N PRO A 155 -23.48 12.85 0.81
CA PRO A 155 -24.91 12.70 0.52
C PRO A 155 -25.36 13.62 -0.61
N LEU A 156 -26.22 13.12 -1.48
CA LEU A 156 -26.85 13.90 -2.55
C LEU A 156 -28.08 14.63 -2.03
N ASP A 157 -28.35 15.81 -2.59
CA ASP A 157 -29.64 16.47 -2.42
C ASP A 157 -30.68 15.78 -3.30
N MET A 158 -31.59 15.02 -2.68
CA MET A 158 -32.60 14.24 -3.39
C MET A 158 -33.73 15.10 -3.98
N SER A 159 -33.78 16.39 -3.65
CA SER A 159 -34.78 17.33 -4.18
C SER A 159 -34.35 18.01 -5.48
N SER A 160 -33.07 17.89 -5.87
CA SER A 160 -32.54 18.53 -7.08
C SER A 160 -32.87 17.74 -8.35
N GLU A 161 -33.00 18.45 -9.48
CA GLU A 161 -33.18 17.82 -10.79
C GLU A 161 -32.16 18.38 -11.80
N PRO A 162 -31.13 17.60 -12.20
CA PRO A 162 -30.84 16.21 -11.80
C PRO A 162 -30.26 16.07 -10.38
N VAL A 163 -30.42 14.88 -9.78
CA VAL A 163 -29.81 14.50 -8.48
C VAL A 163 -28.32 14.20 -8.66
N MET A 164 -27.45 15.20 -8.48
CA MET A 164 -26.01 15.08 -8.72
C MET A 164 -25.14 15.98 -7.83
N ARG A 165 -23.85 15.65 -7.72
CA ARG A 165 -22.81 16.43 -7.03
C ARG A 165 -21.44 16.24 -7.70
N GLU A 166 -20.62 17.29 -7.71
CA GLU A 166 -19.20 17.18 -8.05
C GLU A 166 -18.40 16.66 -6.85
N LEU A 167 -17.54 15.68 -7.09
CA LEU A 167 -16.55 15.18 -6.14
C LEU A 167 -15.16 15.60 -6.63
N ILE A 168 -14.33 16.10 -5.72
CA ILE A 168 -12.92 16.39 -5.97
C ILE A 168 -12.12 15.47 -5.07
N ALA A 169 -11.35 14.57 -5.66
CA ALA A 169 -10.60 13.54 -4.96
C ALA A 169 -9.11 13.62 -5.29
N LYS A 170 -8.26 13.37 -4.31
CA LYS A 170 -6.80 13.37 -4.49
C LYS A 170 -6.28 11.93 -4.63
N ASP A 171 -5.36 11.70 -5.57
CA ASP A 171 -4.66 10.42 -5.69
C ASP A 171 -3.35 10.35 -4.88
N LEU A 172 -2.68 9.18 -4.87
CA LEU A 172 -1.41 8.98 -4.17
C LEU A 172 -0.22 9.75 -4.78
N HIS A 173 -0.40 10.43 -5.92
CA HIS A 173 0.60 11.34 -6.47
C HIS A 173 0.29 12.80 -6.14
N GLY A 174 -0.82 13.05 -5.44
CA GLY A 174 -1.29 14.37 -5.09
C GLY A 174 -2.12 15.06 -6.18
N ASN A 175 -2.50 14.35 -7.25
CA ASN A 175 -3.30 14.92 -8.34
C ASN A 175 -4.78 14.95 -7.97
N ASP A 176 -5.45 16.05 -8.33
CA ASP A 176 -6.89 16.20 -8.15
C ASP A 176 -7.67 15.60 -9.33
N TRP A 177 -8.68 14.81 -8.99
CA TRP A 177 -9.60 14.15 -9.91
C TRP A 177 -11.02 14.59 -9.63
N ARG A 178 -11.67 15.13 -10.65
CA ARG A 178 -13.07 15.60 -10.58
C ARG A 178 -13.99 14.53 -11.13
N PHE A 179 -15.01 14.16 -10.37
CA PHE A 179 -16.03 13.21 -10.79
C PHE A 179 -17.43 13.79 -10.60
N GLN A 180 -18.32 13.54 -11.55
CA GLN A 180 -19.75 13.81 -11.34
C GLN A 180 -20.45 12.57 -10.80
N HIS A 181 -20.83 12.60 -9.51
CA HIS A 181 -21.69 11.62 -8.88
C HIS A 181 -23.15 11.93 -9.18
N ILE A 182 -23.86 10.97 -9.76
CA ILE A 182 -25.28 11.11 -10.14
C ILE A 182 -26.09 9.91 -9.69
N PHE A 183 -27.33 10.15 -9.27
CA PHE A 183 -28.31 9.11 -8.95
C PHE A 183 -29.44 9.13 -9.99
N ARG A 184 -29.39 8.20 -10.96
CA ARG A 184 -30.29 8.18 -12.12
C ARG A 184 -30.59 6.77 -12.63
N GLY A 185 -31.43 6.68 -13.67
CA GLY A 185 -31.76 5.44 -14.36
C GLY A 185 -33.01 4.75 -13.80
N GLN A 186 -33.39 3.63 -14.44
CA GLN A 186 -34.53 2.79 -14.06
C GLN A 186 -34.10 1.31 -14.05
N PRO A 187 -33.94 0.66 -12.89
CA PRO A 187 -34.02 1.25 -11.54
C PRO A 187 -32.90 2.28 -11.29
N LYS A 188 -33.13 3.20 -10.34
CA LYS A 188 -32.15 4.23 -9.98
C LYS A 188 -30.86 3.61 -9.41
N ARG A 189 -29.71 4.11 -9.85
CA ARG A 189 -28.37 3.65 -9.46
C ARG A 189 -27.43 4.83 -9.25
N HIS A 190 -26.43 4.65 -8.40
CA HIS A 190 -25.35 5.62 -8.24
C HIS A 190 -24.28 5.40 -9.31
N LEU A 191 -23.87 6.47 -9.98
CA LEU A 191 -22.86 6.44 -11.03
C LEU A 191 -21.83 7.55 -10.79
N LEU A 192 -20.56 7.28 -11.07
CA LEU A 192 -19.58 8.33 -11.38
C LEU A 192 -19.49 8.44 -12.89
N THR A 193 -19.74 9.63 -13.43
CA THR A 193 -19.89 9.86 -14.88
C THR A 193 -18.81 10.78 -15.42
N SER A 194 -19.06 12.09 -15.54
CA SER A 194 -18.05 13.04 -15.99
C SER A 194 -16.75 12.87 -15.18
N GLY A 195 -15.61 12.88 -15.87
CA GLY A 195 -14.27 12.64 -15.31
C GLY A 195 -13.85 11.17 -15.19
N TRP A 196 -14.79 10.23 -15.13
CA TRP A 196 -14.47 8.82 -14.94
C TRP A 196 -13.67 8.22 -16.11
N SER A 197 -14.09 8.45 -17.36
CA SER A 197 -13.37 7.93 -18.53
C SER A 197 -11.94 8.49 -18.64
N GLY A 198 -11.75 9.76 -18.29
CA GLY A 198 -10.42 10.39 -18.21
C GLY A 198 -9.53 9.73 -17.16
N PHE A 199 -10.08 9.40 -15.98
CA PHE A 199 -9.38 8.64 -14.95
C PHE A 199 -8.97 7.25 -15.45
N VAL A 200 -9.89 6.51 -16.08
CA VAL A 200 -9.61 5.18 -16.68
C VAL A 200 -8.49 5.25 -17.72
N SER A 201 -8.55 6.21 -18.64
CA SER A 201 -7.54 6.36 -19.69
C SER A 201 -6.18 6.76 -19.13
N SER A 202 -6.14 7.73 -18.21
CA SER A 202 -4.89 8.21 -17.62
C SER A 202 -4.22 7.14 -16.76
N LYS A 203 -5.00 6.44 -15.92
CA LYS A 203 -4.51 5.34 -15.08
C LYS A 203 -4.38 4.02 -15.84
N ARG A 204 -4.70 3.96 -17.14
CA ARG A 204 -4.63 2.76 -17.99
C ARG A 204 -5.36 1.56 -17.38
N LEU A 205 -6.58 1.78 -16.87
CA LEU A 205 -7.32 0.75 -16.15
C LEU A 205 -7.99 -0.25 -17.11
N VAL A 206 -7.95 -1.52 -16.74
CA VAL A 206 -8.55 -2.63 -17.48
C VAL A 206 -9.56 -3.40 -16.61
N PRO A 207 -10.47 -4.18 -17.20
CA PRO A 207 -11.36 -5.04 -16.43
C PRO A 207 -10.55 -5.97 -15.51
N GLY A 208 -10.96 -6.06 -14.24
CA GLY A 208 -10.24 -6.81 -13.22
C GLY A 208 -9.36 -5.96 -12.30
N ASP A 209 -8.97 -4.75 -12.71
CA ASP A 209 -8.39 -3.75 -11.81
C ASP A 209 -9.40 -3.37 -10.72
N THR A 210 -8.90 -2.83 -9.61
CA THR A 210 -9.73 -2.34 -8.51
C THR A 210 -9.62 -0.83 -8.40
N PHE A 211 -10.76 -0.14 -8.39
CA PHE A 211 -10.86 1.24 -7.95
C PHE A 211 -11.05 1.31 -6.43
N VAL A 212 -10.29 2.18 -5.78
CA VAL A 212 -10.35 2.43 -4.34
C VAL A 212 -10.84 3.86 -4.12
N PHE A 213 -11.84 4.01 -3.27
CA PHE A 213 -12.36 5.30 -2.84
C PHE A 213 -12.31 5.38 -1.32
N LEU A 214 -11.94 6.55 -0.80
CA LEU A 214 -11.88 6.82 0.62
C LEU A 214 -12.37 8.23 0.91
N ARG A 215 -13.09 8.41 2.01
CA ARG A 215 -13.50 9.72 2.54
C ARG A 215 -13.22 9.79 4.04
N ASP A 216 -12.55 10.85 4.48
CA ASP A 216 -12.37 11.16 5.89
C ASP A 216 -13.58 11.90 6.49
N ASP A 217 -13.58 12.09 7.80
CA ASP A 217 -14.66 12.82 8.49
C ASP A 217 -14.66 14.34 8.23
N ASN A 218 -13.56 14.91 7.75
CA ASN A 218 -13.45 16.31 7.36
C ASN A 218 -13.96 16.57 5.92
N GLY A 219 -14.33 15.52 5.19
CA GLY A 219 -14.79 15.59 3.80
C GLY A 219 -13.67 15.48 2.76
N GLY A 220 -12.43 15.26 3.16
CA GLY A 220 -11.32 14.94 2.28
C GLY A 220 -11.59 13.61 1.57
N ILE A 221 -11.38 13.58 0.25
CA ILE A 221 -11.62 12.39 -0.59
C ILE A 221 -10.29 11.94 -1.20
N GLY A 222 -9.98 10.66 -1.01
CA GLY A 222 -8.86 9.98 -1.64
C GLY A 222 -9.34 8.96 -2.67
N VAL A 223 -8.65 8.87 -3.81
CA VAL A 223 -8.89 7.81 -4.81
C VAL A 223 -7.59 7.12 -5.20
N GLY A 224 -7.67 5.81 -5.43
CA GLY A 224 -6.52 5.02 -5.79
C GLY A 224 -6.90 3.83 -6.63
N VAL A 225 -5.88 3.10 -7.05
CA VAL A 225 -6.04 1.92 -7.91
C VAL A 225 -5.21 0.78 -7.35
N ARG A 226 -5.72 -0.43 -7.53
CA ARG A 226 -4.97 -1.65 -7.28
C ARG A 226 -5.11 -2.52 -8.52
N ARG A 227 -3.98 -2.83 -9.15
CA ARG A 227 -3.95 -3.59 -10.39
C ARG A 227 -4.50 -5.00 -10.16
N GLY A 228 -5.27 -5.48 -11.14
CA GLY A 228 -5.61 -6.89 -11.23
C GLY A 228 -4.31 -7.70 -11.39
N MET A 229 -4.36 -8.98 -11.03
CA MET A 229 -3.20 -9.87 -11.18
C MET A 229 -2.84 -9.96 -12.67
N ILE A 230 -1.78 -9.26 -13.07
CA ILE A 230 -1.11 -9.43 -14.34
C ILE A 230 0.15 -10.24 -14.02
N GLU A 231 0.35 -11.35 -14.73
CA GLU A 231 1.61 -12.08 -14.69
C GLU A 231 2.76 -11.11 -14.98
N GLN A 232 3.68 -11.01 -14.02
CA GLN A 232 5.03 -10.43 -14.12
C GLN A 232 5.10 -8.95 -14.55
N SER A 233 5.39 -8.07 -13.59
CA SER A 233 5.93 -6.74 -13.92
C SER A 233 7.37 -6.90 -14.43
N ASN A 234 7.68 -6.31 -15.59
CA ASN A 234 9.02 -6.30 -16.18
C ASN A 234 10.02 -5.33 -15.53
N ASP A 235 9.69 -4.77 -14.35
CA ASP A 235 10.56 -3.81 -13.69
C ASP A 235 11.54 -4.53 -12.76
N PRO A 236 12.86 -4.48 -13.04
CA PRO A 236 13.86 -5.15 -12.22
C PRO A 236 13.90 -4.51 -10.83
N ILE A 237 13.61 -5.27 -9.77
CA ILE A 237 14.00 -4.87 -8.43
C ILE A 237 15.51 -5.04 -8.36
N HIS A 238 16.23 -3.94 -8.15
CA HIS A 238 17.68 -3.93 -8.06
C HIS A 238 18.21 -5.04 -7.12
N LEU A 239 18.89 -6.03 -7.72
CA LEU A 239 19.67 -7.10 -7.08
C LEU A 239 20.59 -6.63 -5.94
N ASN A 240 20.93 -5.33 -5.91
CA ASN A 240 21.77 -4.70 -4.90
C ASN A 240 21.22 -4.81 -3.46
N GLY A 241 19.90 -5.02 -3.28
CA GLY A 241 19.28 -5.08 -1.95
C GLY A 241 19.79 -6.22 -1.06
N VAL A 242 20.08 -7.39 -1.64
CA VAL A 242 20.55 -8.57 -0.89
C VAL A 242 22.02 -8.42 -0.48
N ALA A 243 22.86 -7.90 -1.38
CA ALA A 243 24.26 -7.62 -1.11
C ALA A 243 24.42 -6.52 -0.05
N THR A 244 23.64 -5.44 -0.12
CA THR A 244 23.65 -4.38 0.90
C THR A 244 23.17 -4.89 2.26
N ALA A 245 22.14 -5.74 2.30
CA ALA A 245 21.73 -6.39 3.55
C ALA A 245 22.86 -7.25 4.12
N TRP A 246 23.52 -8.06 3.28
CA TRP A 246 24.68 -8.88 3.67
C TRP A 246 25.83 -8.05 4.25
N GLU A 247 26.22 -6.97 3.58
CA GLU A 247 27.29 -6.07 4.05
C GLU A 247 26.93 -5.43 5.38
N ALA A 248 25.67 -5.02 5.56
CA ALA A 248 25.18 -4.45 6.82
C ALA A 248 25.20 -5.44 7.98
N ILE A 249 24.83 -6.70 7.71
CA ILE A 249 24.90 -7.78 8.70
C ILE A 249 26.34 -8.11 9.04
N SER A 250 27.21 -8.24 8.03
CA SER A 250 28.61 -8.63 8.21
C SER A 250 29.44 -7.57 8.91
N SER A 251 29.13 -6.29 8.68
CA SER A 251 29.78 -5.16 9.37
C SER A 251 29.18 -4.86 10.74
N GLY A 252 27.95 -5.30 11.01
CA GLY A 252 27.27 -5.13 12.30
C GLY A 252 26.93 -3.68 12.68
N SER A 253 27.10 -2.72 11.76
CA SER A 253 27.03 -1.29 12.10
C SER A 253 26.51 -0.38 10.99
N THR A 254 25.89 -0.91 9.94
CA THR A 254 25.32 -0.08 8.87
C THR A 254 23.83 -0.32 8.66
N LEU A 255 23.15 0.74 8.24
CA LEU A 255 21.74 0.71 7.88
C LEU A 255 21.58 0.07 6.51
N PHE A 256 20.51 -0.70 6.32
CA PHE A 256 20.12 -1.17 5.00
C PHE A 256 18.64 -0.89 4.76
N THR A 257 18.26 -0.75 3.49
CA THR A 257 16.89 -0.42 3.09
C THR A 257 16.32 -1.53 2.24
N VAL A 258 15.10 -1.95 2.57
CA VAL A 258 14.33 -2.94 1.82
C VAL A 258 13.07 -2.30 1.23
N HIS A 259 12.68 -2.74 0.03
CA HIS A 259 11.45 -2.32 -0.60
C HIS A 259 10.44 -3.46 -0.50
N HIS A 260 9.38 -3.28 0.29
CA HIS A 260 8.30 -4.24 0.41
C HIS A 260 7.20 -3.93 -0.62
N ARG A 261 6.98 -4.85 -1.56
CA ARG A 261 5.89 -4.79 -2.54
C ARG A 261 4.84 -5.86 -2.20
N PRO A 262 3.70 -5.49 -1.61
CA PRO A 262 2.69 -6.46 -1.23
C PRO A 262 1.99 -7.00 -2.48
N ARG A 263 2.39 -8.19 -2.95
CA ARG A 263 1.82 -8.84 -4.15
C ARG A 263 1.16 -10.19 -3.94
N PHE A 264 1.03 -10.68 -2.70
CA PHE A 264 0.57 -12.06 -2.47
C PHE A 264 -0.50 -12.17 -1.38
N THR A 265 -1.51 -13.00 -1.66
CA THR A 265 -2.48 -13.54 -0.70
C THR A 265 -2.66 -15.04 -0.99
N GLY A 266 -2.58 -15.91 0.01
CA GLY A 266 -2.78 -17.37 -0.12
C GLY A 266 -3.29 -18.01 1.18
N THR A 267 -3.77 -19.25 1.13
CA THR A 267 -4.32 -19.99 2.29
C THR A 267 -3.40 -21.15 2.66
N ILE A 268 -3.07 -21.32 3.95
CA ILE A 268 -2.13 -22.36 4.42
C ILE A 268 -2.72 -23.77 4.28
N MET A 269 -1.99 -24.66 3.62
CA MET A 269 -2.30 -26.07 3.36
C MET A 269 -1.40 -27.04 4.13
N ARG A 270 -0.11 -26.73 4.33
CA ARG A 270 0.85 -27.63 4.99
C ARG A 270 2.02 -26.88 5.65
N ILE A 271 2.89 -27.54 6.42
CA ILE A 271 4.12 -26.99 6.99
C ILE A 271 5.35 -27.78 6.50
N GLU A 272 6.29 -27.19 5.73
CA GLU A 272 7.52 -27.82 5.23
C GLU A 272 8.68 -26.81 5.01
N ASP A 273 9.95 -27.25 5.14
CA ASP A 273 11.13 -26.42 4.84
C ASP A 273 11.40 -26.37 3.31
N ILE A 274 11.28 -25.19 2.71
CA ILE A 274 11.33 -25.02 1.23
C ILE A 274 12.75 -25.18 0.64
N ASP A 275 13.81 -24.76 1.34
CA ASP A 275 15.21 -24.90 0.89
C ASP A 275 16.13 -25.24 2.08
N PRO A 276 16.10 -26.50 2.54
CA PRO A 276 16.87 -26.93 3.71
C PRO A 276 18.37 -27.02 3.45
N LEU A 277 18.82 -26.94 2.19
CA LEU A 277 20.25 -26.96 1.86
C LEU A 277 20.91 -25.61 2.14
N ARG A 278 20.21 -24.50 1.89
CA ARG A 278 20.72 -23.14 2.11
C ARG A 278 20.24 -22.53 3.41
N TRP A 279 19.00 -22.82 3.80
CA TRP A 279 18.33 -22.19 4.94
C TRP A 279 17.79 -23.26 5.89
N ARG A 280 18.71 -24.00 6.53
CA ARG A 280 18.33 -25.01 7.53
C ARG A 280 17.45 -24.39 8.62
N GLU A 281 16.31 -25.04 8.90
CA GLU A 281 15.33 -24.67 9.93
C GLU A 281 14.62 -23.32 9.72
N SER A 282 14.71 -22.75 8.52
CA SER A 282 14.05 -21.48 8.17
C SER A 282 12.54 -21.55 8.36
N LYS A 283 11.98 -20.50 8.96
CA LYS A 283 10.53 -20.33 9.08
C LYS A 283 9.92 -19.55 7.92
N TRP A 284 10.73 -19.11 6.94
CA TRP A 284 10.21 -18.41 5.77
C TRP A 284 9.40 -19.36 4.90
N ARG A 285 8.10 -19.05 4.73
CA ARG A 285 7.15 -19.90 4.01
C ARG A 285 7.28 -21.37 4.40
N CYS A 286 7.58 -21.63 5.67
CA CYS A 286 7.51 -22.99 6.18
C CYS A 286 6.07 -23.51 6.19
N LEU A 287 5.11 -22.72 5.69
CA LEU A 287 3.71 -23.03 5.50
C LEU A 287 3.43 -23.04 3.98
N GLU A 288 3.15 -24.21 3.40
CA GLU A 288 2.69 -24.38 2.02
C GLU A 288 1.30 -23.78 1.88
N MET A 289 1.01 -23.06 0.78
CA MET A 289 -0.30 -22.45 0.52
C MET A 289 -0.94 -23.05 -0.74
N GLY A 290 -2.26 -23.17 -0.76
CA GLY A 290 -3.08 -23.65 -1.89
C GLY A 290 -3.96 -22.58 -2.50
#